data_AF-A0A6N2V7L0-F1
#
_entry.id   AF-A0A6N2V7L0-F1
#
_cell.length_a   1.000
_cell.length_b   1.000
_cell.length_c   1.000
_cell.angle_alpha   90.00
_cell.angle_beta   90.00
_cell.angle_gamma   90.00
#
_symmetry.space_group_name_H-M   'P 1'
#
loop_
_entity.id
_entity.type
_entity.pdbx_description
1 polymer ?
#
loop_
_entity_poly.entity_id
_entity_poly.type
_entity_poly.pdbx_seq_one_letter_code
_entity_poly.pdbx_strand_id
1 'polypeptide(L)'
;MKSEITYAELCQIIAEIGEYSYTADIENINLIEAGFESLKVMLISSELKRRGINVRVSELLKKPYLAEWWKIIKMQSVSAESKKEVDRSRTETMEFPLTDVQHAYWVGRNPDQVMGGISCYLYFEFECGEIDRQRLSKAWENVQYLHSSLRTKFLESGT
;
A
#
# COMPACT_ATOMS: atom_id res chain seq x y z
N MET A 1 10.67 15.80 -14.19
CA MET A 1 12.00 15.95 -13.56
C MET A 1 12.07 14.95 -12.41
N LYS A 2 12.92 13.93 -12.45
CA LYS A 2 13.18 13.08 -11.28
C LYS A 2 14.09 13.90 -10.37
N SER A 3 13.58 14.44 -9.27
CA SER A 3 14.42 15.00 -8.22
C SER A 3 15.13 13.82 -7.55
N GLU A 4 16.47 13.81 -7.59
CA GLU A 4 17.23 12.88 -6.75
C GLU A 4 16.87 13.13 -5.28
N ILE A 5 16.49 12.09 -4.55
CA ILE A 5 16.24 12.21 -3.11
C ILE A 5 17.56 12.48 -2.38
N THR A 6 17.54 13.41 -1.45
CA THR A 6 18.65 13.71 -0.54
C THR A 6 18.56 12.83 0.71
N TYR A 7 19.68 12.70 1.44
CA TYR A 7 19.69 11.96 2.71
C TYR A 7 18.75 12.60 3.73
N ALA A 8 18.75 13.93 3.81
CA ALA A 8 17.86 14.69 4.70
C ALA A 8 16.37 14.43 4.40
N GLU A 9 15.99 14.36 3.12
CA GLU A 9 14.62 14.01 2.74
C GLU A 9 14.26 12.58 3.12
N LEU A 10 15.19 11.62 3.00
CA LEU A 10 14.97 10.26 3.47
C LEU A 10 14.73 10.23 4.99
N CYS A 11 15.57 10.92 5.77
CA CYS A 11 15.40 11.03 7.21
C CYS A 11 14.03 11.61 7.57
N GLN A 12 13.60 12.66 6.87
CA GLN A 12 12.32 13.31 7.10
C GLN A 12 11.14 12.36 6.83
N ILE A 13 11.15 11.64 5.69
CA ILE A 13 10.11 10.65 5.36
C ILE A 13 9.99 9.59 6.46
N ILE A 14 11.14 9.08 6.93
CA ILE A 14 11.18 8.03 7.93
C ILE A 14 10.73 8.57 9.29
N ALA A 15 11.13 9.78 9.68
CA ALA A 15 10.68 10.41 10.92
C ALA A 15 9.17 10.66 10.91
N GLU A 16 8.61 11.16 9.79
CA GLU A 16 7.17 11.40 9.63
C GLU A 16 6.36 10.10 9.74
N ILE A 17 6.74 9.05 9.00
CA ILE A 17 6.04 7.75 9.03
C ILE A 17 6.26 7.02 10.37
N GLY A 18 7.42 7.25 10.99
CA GLY A 18 7.78 6.69 12.29
C GLY A 18 7.14 7.40 13.47
N GLU A 19 6.57 8.59 13.26
CA GLU A 19 6.07 9.50 14.31
C GLU A 19 7.18 10.01 15.26
N TYR A 20 8.40 10.20 14.73
CA TYR A 20 9.52 10.77 15.47
C TYR A 20 9.55 12.30 15.38
N SER A 21 9.81 12.96 16.50
CA SER A 21 9.95 14.43 16.55
C SER A 21 11.28 14.92 15.97
N TYR A 22 12.34 14.11 16.03
CA TYR A 22 13.67 14.47 15.56
C TYR A 22 14.28 13.37 14.69
N THR A 23 14.89 13.75 13.57
CA THR A 23 15.58 12.81 12.66
C THR A 23 16.84 12.20 13.27
N ALA A 24 17.45 12.86 14.25
CA ALA A 24 18.64 12.34 14.94
C ALA A 24 18.34 11.04 15.72
N ASP A 25 17.09 10.85 16.15
CA ASP A 25 16.67 9.70 16.95
C ASP A 25 16.71 8.39 16.15
N ILE A 26 16.67 8.46 14.80
CA ILE A 26 16.61 7.29 13.91
C ILE A 26 17.95 6.93 13.25
N GLU A 27 19.01 7.72 13.47
CA GLU A 27 20.24 7.65 12.68
C GLU A 27 21.03 6.34 12.88
N ASN A 28 21.05 5.83 14.11
CA ASN A 28 21.89 4.70 14.52
C ASN A 28 21.11 3.59 15.25
N ILE A 29 19.81 3.50 15.01
CA ILE A 29 18.96 2.48 15.62
C ILE A 29 18.57 1.41 14.61
N ASN A 30 18.25 0.22 15.12
CA ASN A 30 17.51 -0.76 14.33
C ASN A 30 16.06 -0.30 14.22
N LEU A 31 15.65 0.12 13.02
CA LEU A 31 14.33 0.68 12.77
C LEU A 31 13.21 -0.33 13.06
N ILE A 32 13.41 -1.64 12.85
CA ILE A 32 12.37 -2.63 13.16
C ILE A 32 12.15 -2.74 14.67
N GLU A 33 13.24 -2.82 15.44
CA GLU A 33 13.18 -2.85 16.91
C GLU A 33 12.60 -1.54 17.48
N ALA A 34 12.77 -0.44 16.74
CA ALA A 34 12.19 0.86 17.05
C ALA A 34 10.71 1.00 16.64
N GLY A 35 10.07 -0.07 16.18
CA GLY A 35 8.64 -0.08 15.84
C GLY A 35 8.31 0.29 14.39
N PHE A 36 9.30 0.33 13.50
CA PHE A 36 9.04 0.34 12.04
C PHE A 36 8.67 -1.06 11.57
N GLU A 37 7.51 -1.55 11.98
CA GLU A 37 6.98 -2.83 11.52
C GLU A 37 6.68 -2.81 10.01
N SER A 38 6.35 -3.98 9.44
CA SER A 38 6.14 -4.18 8.00
C SER A 38 5.27 -3.11 7.33
N LEU A 39 4.23 -2.61 7.99
CA LEU A 39 3.36 -1.54 7.45
C LEU A 39 4.12 -0.22 7.25
N LYS A 40 4.89 0.24 8.25
CA LYS A 40 5.68 1.47 8.14
C LYS A 40 6.75 1.34 7.05
N VAL A 41 7.41 0.19 6.95
CA VAL A 41 8.39 -0.08 5.89
C VAL A 41 7.73 -0.11 4.50
N MET A 42 6.51 -0.66 4.39
CA MET A 42 5.72 -0.61 3.15
C MET A 42 5.33 0.83 2.76
N LEU A 43 4.93 1.66 3.72
CA LEU A 43 4.63 3.08 3.49
C LEU A 43 5.86 3.84 3.00
N ILE A 44 7.03 3.60 3.62
CA ILE A 44 8.31 4.20 3.19
C ILE A 44 8.66 3.77 1.77
N SER A 45 8.59 2.47 1.47
CA SER A 45 8.83 1.94 0.11
C SER A 45 7.86 2.54 -0.92
N SER A 46 6.58 2.72 -0.56
CA SER A 46 5.56 3.34 -1.41
C SER A 46 5.86 4.81 -1.70
N GLU A 47 6.27 5.58 -0.69
CA GLU A 47 6.64 6.99 -0.84
C GLU A 47 7.89 7.16 -1.70
N LEU A 48 8.91 6.31 -1.51
CA LEU A 48 10.09 6.25 -2.38
C LEU A 48 9.69 5.93 -3.84
N LYS A 49 8.78 4.97 -4.03
CA LYS A 49 8.27 4.58 -5.35
C LYS A 49 7.53 5.72 -6.04
N ARG A 50 6.75 6.52 -5.30
CA ARG A 50 6.09 7.74 -5.80
C ARG A 50 7.10 8.77 -6.32
N ARG A 51 8.28 8.85 -5.69
CA ARG A 51 9.42 9.67 -6.11
C ARG A 51 10.27 9.03 -7.22
N GLY A 52 9.89 7.84 -7.70
CA GLY A 52 10.57 7.12 -8.78
C GLY A 52 11.73 6.23 -8.34
N ILE A 53 11.84 5.93 -7.05
CA ILE A 53 12.88 5.10 -6.45
C ILE A 53 12.26 3.78 -6.03
N ASN A 54 12.64 2.68 -6.67
CA ASN A 54 11.98 1.39 -6.49
C ASN A 54 12.78 0.45 -5.57
N VAL A 55 12.64 0.59 -4.26
CA VAL A 55 13.30 -0.33 -3.30
C VAL A 55 12.33 -1.40 -2.82
N ARG A 56 12.78 -2.67 -2.82
CA ARG A 56 11.96 -3.76 -2.29
C ARG A 56 11.93 -3.72 -0.76
N VAL A 57 10.75 -3.89 -0.17
CA VAL A 57 10.59 -4.00 1.29
C VAL A 57 11.51 -5.08 1.88
N SER A 58 11.63 -6.23 1.21
CA SER A 58 12.52 -7.32 1.64
C SER A 58 14.01 -6.94 1.65
N GLU A 59 14.44 -5.95 0.88
CA GLU A 59 15.82 -5.44 0.93
C GLU A 59 16.03 -4.54 2.15
N LEU A 60 15.02 -3.71 2.48
CA LEU A 60 15.03 -2.85 3.66
C LEU A 60 15.02 -3.65 4.96
N LEU A 61 14.21 -4.71 5.03
CA LEU A 61 14.09 -5.56 6.23
C LEU A 61 15.37 -6.34 6.57
N LYS A 62 16.23 -6.64 5.59
CA LYS A 62 17.48 -7.39 5.83
C LYS A 62 18.49 -6.61 6.67
N LYS A 63 18.51 -5.28 6.51
CA LYS A 63 19.44 -4.38 7.18
C LYS A 63 18.70 -3.11 7.57
N PRO A 64 17.97 -3.13 8.69
CA PRO A 64 17.02 -2.08 9.06
C PRO A 64 17.68 -0.86 9.71
N TYR A 65 18.74 -0.36 9.10
CA TYR A 65 19.47 0.82 9.56
C TYR A 65 19.42 1.89 8.49
N LEU A 66 19.22 3.14 8.90
CA LEU A 66 19.08 4.28 7.99
C LEU A 66 20.26 4.38 7.01
N ALA A 67 21.49 4.20 7.50
CA ALA A 67 22.70 4.22 6.69
C ALA A 67 22.72 3.11 5.62
N GLU A 68 22.19 1.92 5.92
CA GLU A 68 22.11 0.81 4.96
C GLU A 68 21.01 1.04 3.92
N TRP A 69 19.86 1.58 4.36
CA TRP A 69 18.77 1.97 3.46
C TRP A 69 19.22 3.05 2.47
N TRP A 70 19.99 4.04 2.94
CA TRP A 70 20.56 5.07 2.09
C TRP A 70 21.47 4.48 0.99
N LYS A 71 22.32 3.51 1.32
CA LYS A 71 23.18 2.81 0.35
C LYS A 71 22.34 2.10 -0.72
N ILE A 72 21.28 1.40 -0.31
CA ILE A 72 20.38 0.69 -1.24
C ILE A 72 19.72 1.67 -2.22
N ILE A 73 19.22 2.79 -1.70
CA ILE A 73 18.55 3.83 -2.50
C ILE A 73 19.51 4.45 -3.52
N LYS A 74 20.74 4.79 -3.12
CA LYS A 74 21.77 5.33 -4.03
C LYS A 74 22.21 4.34 -5.10
N MET A 75 22.16 3.04 -4.82
CA MET A 75 22.52 2.01 -5.79
C MET A 75 21.39 1.78 -6.81
N GLN A 76 20.13 1.85 -6.37
CA GLN A 76 18.93 1.69 -7.21
C GLN A 76 18.67 2.88 -8.16
N SER A 77 19.14 4.10 -7.84
CA SER A 77 19.04 5.25 -8.75
C SER A 77 19.79 5.07 -10.07
N VAL A 78 20.69 4.07 -10.17
CA VAL A 78 21.52 3.79 -11.34
C VAL A 78 20.89 2.77 -12.31
N SER A 79 19.90 1.96 -11.87
CA SER A 79 19.40 0.80 -12.64
C SER A 79 17.93 0.93 -13.10
N ALA A 80 17.47 2.13 -13.42
CA ALA A 80 16.04 2.42 -13.54
C ALA A 80 15.36 1.92 -14.85
N GLU A 81 15.05 0.63 -14.97
CA GLU A 81 14.08 0.11 -15.96
C GLU A 81 13.15 -0.98 -15.38
N SER A 82 11.91 -0.60 -15.07
CA SER A 82 10.75 -0.85 -15.94
C SER A 82 9.51 -0.30 -15.22
N LYS A 83 8.96 0.78 -15.74
CA LYS A 83 7.58 1.14 -15.40
C LYS A 83 6.70 0.18 -16.19
N LYS A 84 6.07 -0.80 -15.53
CA LYS A 84 4.81 -1.32 -16.10
C LYS A 84 3.88 -0.11 -16.17
N GLU A 85 3.66 0.41 -17.37
CA GLU A 85 2.61 1.38 -17.59
C GLU A 85 1.30 0.71 -17.16
N VAL A 86 0.72 1.23 -16.09
CA VAL A 86 -0.65 0.89 -15.74
C VAL A 86 -1.49 1.56 -16.80
N ASP A 87 -2.11 0.75 -17.66
CA ASP A 87 -3.05 1.24 -18.65
C ASP A 87 -4.23 1.91 -17.93
N ARG A 88 -4.24 3.25 -17.98
CA ARG A 88 -5.28 4.10 -17.39
C ARG A 88 -6.42 4.41 -18.36
N SER A 89 -6.41 3.81 -19.56
CA SER A 89 -7.47 4.01 -20.55
C SER A 89 -8.72 3.16 -20.29
N ARG A 90 -8.68 2.27 -19.29
CA ARG A 90 -9.80 1.39 -18.91
C ARG A 90 -10.99 2.22 -18.45
N THR A 91 -12.11 2.10 -19.17
CA THR A 91 -13.39 2.68 -18.78
C THR A 91 -14.12 1.76 -17.79
N GLU A 92 -15.08 2.30 -17.04
CA GLU A 92 -15.84 1.55 -16.01
C GLU A 92 -16.61 0.34 -16.56
N THR A 93 -16.79 0.22 -17.88
CA THR A 93 -17.60 -0.81 -18.54
C THR A 93 -16.81 -1.93 -19.19
N MET A 94 -15.47 -1.90 -19.13
CA MET A 94 -14.65 -2.98 -19.70
C MET A 94 -14.41 -4.08 -18.69
N GLU A 95 -14.57 -5.34 -19.11
CA GLU A 95 -14.07 -6.49 -18.35
C GLU A 95 -12.56 -6.41 -18.19
N PHE A 96 -12.05 -6.87 -17.05
CA PHE A 96 -10.62 -6.86 -16.77
C PHE A 96 -10.21 -8.13 -16.03
N PRO A 97 -8.97 -8.61 -16.23
CA PRO A 97 -8.51 -9.79 -15.52
C PRO A 97 -8.44 -9.52 -14.02
N LEU A 98 -8.85 -10.51 -13.23
CA LEU A 98 -8.65 -10.51 -11.79
C LEU A 98 -7.15 -10.47 -11.47
N THR A 99 -6.79 -9.78 -10.39
CA THR A 99 -5.49 -9.99 -9.76
C THR A 99 -5.40 -11.39 -9.17
N ASP A 100 -4.19 -11.91 -8.97
CA ASP A 100 -3.96 -13.24 -8.38
C ASP A 100 -4.70 -13.41 -7.04
N VAL A 101 -4.72 -12.35 -6.22
CA VAL A 101 -5.45 -12.32 -4.94
C VAL A 101 -6.97 -12.36 -5.15
N GLN A 102 -7.50 -11.54 -6.05
CA GLN A 102 -8.94 -11.56 -6.38
C GLN A 102 -9.38 -12.92 -6.91
N HIS A 103 -8.58 -13.54 -7.78
CA HIS A 103 -8.84 -14.88 -8.29
C HIS A 103 -8.83 -15.92 -7.16
N ALA A 104 -7.86 -15.86 -6.25
CA ALA A 104 -7.81 -16.75 -5.08
C ALA A 104 -9.06 -16.63 -4.20
N TYR A 105 -9.55 -15.41 -3.94
CA TYR A 105 -10.80 -15.19 -3.22
C TYR A 105 -12.03 -15.69 -3.98
N TRP A 106 -12.07 -15.50 -5.30
CA TRP A 106 -13.16 -15.97 -6.16
C TRP A 106 -13.26 -17.51 -6.15
N VAL A 107 -12.13 -18.21 -6.35
CA VAL A 107 -12.05 -19.68 -6.27
C VAL A 107 -12.38 -20.16 -4.86
N GLY A 108 -11.75 -19.58 -3.83
CA GLY A 108 -11.87 -20.02 -2.45
C GLY A 108 -13.29 -19.89 -1.86
N ARG A 109 -14.10 -18.98 -2.41
CA ARG A 109 -15.50 -18.82 -1.99
C ARG A 109 -16.44 -19.87 -2.59
N ASN A 110 -16.01 -20.64 -3.59
CA ASN A 110 -16.85 -21.71 -4.14
C ASN A 110 -17.32 -22.66 -3.01
N PRO A 111 -18.63 -22.93 -2.87
CA PRO A 111 -19.18 -23.81 -1.83
C PRO A 111 -18.52 -25.20 -1.73
N ASP A 112 -17.93 -25.70 -2.82
CA ASP A 112 -17.25 -26.99 -2.86
C ASP A 112 -15.83 -26.96 -2.24
N GLN A 113 -15.31 -25.78 -1.89
CA GLN A 113 -14.03 -25.64 -1.20
C GLN A 113 -14.16 -25.84 0.31
N VAL A 114 -13.07 -26.25 0.94
CA VAL A 114 -12.99 -26.30 2.41
C VAL A 114 -13.12 -24.87 2.96
N MET A 115 -14.12 -24.65 3.83
CA MET A 115 -14.53 -23.31 4.32
C MET A 115 -15.08 -22.38 3.21
N GLY A 116 -15.51 -22.95 2.08
CA GLY A 116 -16.18 -22.24 0.99
C GLY A 116 -17.58 -21.74 1.34
N GLY A 117 -18.23 -21.05 0.41
CA GLY A 117 -19.55 -20.45 0.58
C GLY A 117 -19.57 -19.15 1.41
N ILE A 118 -18.44 -18.77 2.01
CA ILE A 118 -18.30 -17.62 2.91
C ILE A 118 -17.36 -16.59 2.24
N SER A 119 -17.74 -15.31 2.23
CA SER A 119 -16.85 -14.23 1.79
C SER A 119 -15.77 -13.95 2.84
N CYS A 120 -14.71 -13.23 2.45
CA CYS A 120 -13.93 -12.49 3.42
C CYS A 120 -14.82 -11.43 4.08
N TYR A 121 -14.99 -11.50 5.41
CA TYR A 121 -15.66 -10.47 6.19
C TYR A 121 -14.62 -9.78 7.06
N LEU A 122 -14.72 -8.47 7.15
CA LEU A 122 -13.93 -7.65 8.04
C LEU A 122 -14.89 -6.86 8.91
N TYR A 123 -14.61 -6.85 10.21
CA TYR A 123 -15.44 -6.20 11.21
C TYR A 123 -14.61 -5.15 11.94
N PHE A 124 -15.18 -3.96 12.07
CA PHE A 124 -14.58 -2.84 12.77
C PHE A 124 -15.59 -2.25 13.73
N GLU A 125 -15.14 -1.92 14.93
CA GLU A 125 -15.91 -1.16 15.92
C GLU A 125 -15.26 0.20 16.11
N PHE A 126 -16.10 1.23 16.18
CA PHE A 126 -15.66 2.60 16.37
C PHE A 126 -16.42 3.21 17.54
N GLU A 127 -15.68 3.73 18.51
CA GLU A 127 -16.26 4.63 19.49
C GLU A 127 -16.53 5.98 18.80
N CYS A 128 -17.78 6.38 18.78
CA CYS A 128 -18.21 7.60 18.12
C CYS A 128 -19.26 8.32 18.97
N GLY A 129 -19.29 9.65 18.85
CA GLY A 129 -20.37 10.46 19.42
C GLY A 129 -21.67 10.30 18.64
N GLU A 130 -22.53 11.31 18.65
CA GLU A 130 -23.78 11.26 17.88
C GLU A 130 -23.51 11.12 16.36
N ILE A 131 -24.13 10.12 15.75
CA ILE A 131 -24.00 9.84 14.31
C ILE A 131 -25.15 10.51 13.55
N ASP A 132 -24.81 11.48 12.70
CA ASP A 132 -25.71 11.97 11.67
C ASP A 132 -25.85 10.91 10.55
N ARG A 133 -27.01 10.25 10.50
CA ARG A 133 -27.31 9.19 9.53
C ARG A 133 -27.29 9.70 8.09
N GLN A 134 -27.74 10.92 7.82
CA GLN A 134 -27.78 11.47 6.47
C GLN A 134 -26.37 11.75 5.98
N ARG A 135 -25.54 12.35 6.85
CA ARG A 135 -24.13 12.61 6.55
C ARG A 135 -23.35 11.32 6.33
N LEU A 136 -23.59 10.30 7.15
CA LEU A 136 -22.97 8.98 7.00
C LEU A 136 -23.38 8.31 5.68
N SER A 137 -24.68 8.30 5.36
CA SER A 137 -25.17 7.76 4.07
C SER A 137 -24.50 8.46 2.90
N LYS A 138 -24.39 9.79 2.95
CA LYS A 138 -23.77 10.54 1.86
C LYS A 138 -22.28 10.27 1.73
N ALA A 139 -21.56 10.16 2.84
CA ALA A 139 -20.16 9.79 2.85
C ALA A 139 -19.96 8.39 2.24
N TRP A 140 -20.82 7.43 2.58
CA TRP A 140 -20.77 6.07 2.03
C TRP A 140 -21.02 6.04 0.52
N GLU A 141 -22.00 6.78 0.02
CA GLU A 141 -22.22 6.95 -1.43
C GLU A 141 -20.97 7.52 -2.11
N ASN A 142 -20.39 8.58 -1.56
CA ASN A 142 -19.22 9.23 -2.14
C ASN A 142 -18.01 8.29 -2.23
N VAL A 143 -17.74 7.51 -1.18
CA VAL A 143 -16.68 6.50 -1.17
C VAL A 143 -16.94 5.44 -2.24
N GLN A 144 -18.19 4.97 -2.36
CA GLN A 144 -18.55 4.05 -3.43
C GLN A 144 -18.30 4.65 -4.81
N TYR A 145 -18.72 5.89 -5.10
CA TYR A 145 -18.47 6.51 -6.42
C TYR A 145 -16.98 6.74 -6.70
N LEU A 146 -16.20 7.12 -5.68
CA LEU A 146 -14.77 7.40 -5.82
C LEU A 146 -13.95 6.15 -6.18
N HIS A 147 -14.34 4.97 -5.69
CA HIS A 147 -13.57 3.73 -5.85
C HIS A 147 -14.31 2.70 -6.70
N SER A 148 -13.94 2.57 -7.99
CA SER A 148 -14.54 1.61 -8.94
C SER A 148 -14.65 0.17 -8.40
N SER A 149 -13.68 -0.29 -7.62
CA SER A 149 -13.67 -1.61 -7.01
C SER A 149 -14.87 -1.91 -6.10
N LEU A 150 -15.49 -0.89 -5.50
CA LEU A 150 -16.71 -1.06 -4.68
C LEU A 150 -17.99 -1.24 -5.52
N ARG A 151 -17.91 -1.03 -6.83
CA ARG A 151 -19.00 -1.26 -7.80
C ARG A 151 -18.68 -2.37 -8.80
N THR A 152 -17.52 -3.01 -8.69
CA THR A 152 -17.11 -4.13 -9.54
C THR A 152 -17.96 -5.37 -9.23
N LYS A 153 -18.25 -6.15 -10.28
CA LYS A 153 -18.88 -7.47 -10.19
C LYS A 153 -17.92 -8.51 -10.75
N PHE A 154 -17.96 -9.71 -10.19
CA PHE A 154 -17.26 -10.87 -10.71
C PHE A 154 -18.20 -11.66 -11.63
N LEU A 155 -17.77 -11.97 -12.83
CA LEU A 155 -18.49 -12.81 -13.78
C LEU A 155 -18.15 -14.29 -13.57
N GLU A 156 -19.00 -15.18 -14.09
CA GLU A 156 -18.76 -16.64 -14.04
C GLU A 156 -17.49 -17.05 -14.80
N SER A 157 -17.06 -16.23 -15.77
CA SER A 157 -15.81 -16.39 -16.52
C SER A 157 -14.55 -16.15 -15.68
N GLY A 158 -14.67 -15.66 -14.44
CA GLY A 158 -13.52 -15.27 -13.62
C GLY A 158 -12.88 -13.95 -14.07
N THR A 159 -13.71 -13.03 -14.57
CA THR A 159 -13.37 -11.64 -14.96
C THR A 159 -14.24 -10.63 -14.25
#